data_AF-A0ABD4K5U4-F1
#
_entry.id   AF-A0ABD4K5U4-F1
#
_cell.length_a   1.000
_cell.length_b   1.000
_cell.length_c   1.000
_cell.angle_alpha   90.00
_cell.angle_beta   90.00
_cell.angle_gamma   90.00
#
_symmetry.space_group_name_H-M   'P 1'
#
loop_
_entity.id
_entity.type
_entity.pdbx_description
1 polymer ?
#
loop_
_entity_poly.entity_id
_entity_poly.type
_entity_poly.pdbx_seq_one_letter_code
_entity_poly.pdbx_strand_id
1 'polypeptide(L)'
;MLTGEAEKINPHSTGLLHWEMTENLDGERGLRITANDSGGLFSREWIALSAISGVLKAHEVGDFTSTALRPLFTSASRNNAGFLAAILRCADICLTEEGSGGAFSHLCYPDWEKRLEKLLIIPLSS
;
A
#
# COMPACT_ATOMS: atom_id res chain seq x y z
N MET A 1 1.56 9.63 14.07
CA MET A 1 2.02 8.57 13.17
C MET A 1 1.37 7.25 13.55
N LEU A 2 1.02 6.43 12.56
CA LEU A 2 0.70 5.02 12.74
C LEU A 2 1.80 4.21 12.04
N THR A 3 2.21 3.10 12.63
CA THR A 3 3.23 2.22 12.08
C THR A 3 2.72 0.79 12.07
N GLY A 4 3.19 -0.02 11.14
CA GLY A 4 2.87 -1.43 11.13
C GLY A 4 3.77 -2.21 10.19
N GLU A 5 3.43 -3.49 10.07
CA GLU A 5 4.17 -4.47 9.30
C GLU A 5 3.26 -5.10 8.25
N ALA A 6 3.86 -5.60 7.16
CA ALA A 6 3.15 -6.33 6.12
C ALA A 6 4.02 -7.48 5.60
N GLU A 7 3.40 -8.64 5.40
CA GLU A 7 4.03 -9.73 4.64
C GLU A 7 4.19 -9.33 3.18
N LYS A 8 5.22 -9.83 2.51
CA LYS A 8 5.41 -9.63 1.07
C LYS A 8 4.40 -10.44 0.28
N ILE A 9 3.94 -9.90 -0.85
CA ILE A 9 3.03 -10.62 -1.75
C ILE A 9 3.61 -11.92 -2.31
N ASN A 10 4.94 -12.03 -2.46
CA ASN A 10 5.57 -13.25 -2.93
C ASN A 10 5.70 -14.24 -1.76
N PRO A 11 5.00 -15.39 -1.78
CA PRO A 11 4.98 -16.34 -0.66
C PRO A 11 6.34 -17.03 -0.41
N HIS A 12 7.26 -16.96 -1.37
CA HIS A 12 8.63 -17.48 -1.22
C HIS A 12 9.60 -16.44 -0.65
N SER A 13 9.17 -15.18 -0.50
CA SER A 13 10.00 -14.15 0.11
C SER A 13 9.87 -14.22 1.63
N THR A 14 11.00 -14.12 2.32
CA THR A 14 11.05 -14.03 3.78
C THR A 14 11.09 -12.58 4.24
N GLY A 15 10.80 -12.31 5.52
CA GLY A 15 10.92 -10.98 6.13
C GLY A 15 9.74 -10.04 5.88
N LEU A 16 9.60 -9.04 6.74
CA LEU A 16 8.48 -8.11 6.74
C LEU A 16 8.84 -6.78 6.04
N LEU A 17 7.80 -6.14 5.52
CA LEU A 17 7.83 -4.74 5.13
C LEU A 17 7.34 -3.92 6.31
N HIS A 18 8.04 -2.82 6.58
CA HIS A 18 7.63 -1.86 7.60
C HIS A 18 7.09 -0.63 6.90
N TRP A 19 6.00 -0.09 7.43
CA TRP A 19 5.35 1.07 6.87
C TRP A 19 4.95 2.07 7.95
N GLU A 20 4.79 3.32 7.53
CA GLU A 20 4.27 4.38 8.37
C GLU A 20 3.17 5.11 7.62
N MET A 21 2.11 5.46 8.35
CA MET A 21 1.11 6.42 7.94
C MET A 21 1.29 7.72 8.72
N THR A 22 1.47 8.80 7.99
CA THR A 22 1.64 10.15 8.53
C THR A 22 0.73 11.13 7.81
N GLU A 23 0.56 12.29 8.43
CA GLU A 23 -0.14 13.43 7.86
C GLU A 23 0.90 14.50 7.45
N ASN A 24 0.71 15.13 6.31
CA ASN A 24 1.52 16.25 5.87
C ASN A 24 1.02 17.58 6.49
N LEU A 25 1.67 18.70 6.16
CA LEU A 25 1.30 20.02 6.72
C LEU A 25 -0.08 20.51 6.28
N ASP A 26 -0.62 19.97 5.18
CA ASP A 26 -1.92 20.32 4.63
C ASP A 26 -3.06 19.43 5.18
N GLY A 27 -2.75 18.53 6.12
CA GLY A 27 -3.72 17.59 6.68
C GLY A 27 -3.96 16.35 5.81
N GLU A 28 -3.21 16.17 4.72
CA GLU A 28 -3.34 14.98 3.87
C GLU A 28 -2.56 13.81 4.44
N ARG A 29 -3.19 12.64 4.49
CA ARG A 29 -2.58 11.40 4.95
C ARG A 29 -1.97 10.60 3.81
N GLY A 30 -0.91 9.87 4.14
CA GLY A 30 -0.19 9.05 3.18
C GLY A 30 0.67 8.01 3.84
N LEU A 31 1.08 7.04 3.03
CA LEU A 31 1.87 5.89 3.42
C LEU A 31 3.30 6.03 2.90
N ARG A 32 4.26 5.51 3.65
CA ARG A 32 5.63 5.27 3.16
C ARG A 32 6.15 3.94 3.65
N ILE A 33 6.97 3.29 2.82
CA ILE A 33 7.76 2.12 3.23
C ILE A 33 8.95 2.64 4.04
N THR A 34 9.25 2.04 5.19
CA THR A 34 10.34 2.49 6.07
C THR A 34 11.46 1.49 6.22
N ALA A 35 11.15 0.19 6.14
CA ALA A 35 12.13 -0.89 6.14
C ALA A 35 11.62 -2.13 5.39
N ASN A 36 12.57 -3.01 5.09
CA ASN A 36 12.35 -4.29 4.42
C ASN A 36 13.43 -5.27 4.91
N ASP A 37 13.02 -6.29 5.67
CA ASP A 37 13.94 -7.13 6.44
C ASP A 37 14.84 -8.03 5.59
N SER A 38 14.38 -8.44 4.40
CA SER A 38 15.13 -9.38 3.54
C SER A 38 15.92 -8.72 2.42
N GLY A 39 16.16 -7.41 2.52
CA GLY A 39 16.94 -6.65 1.54
C GLY A 39 16.22 -6.44 0.20
N GLY A 40 16.87 -5.71 -0.71
CA GLY A 40 16.27 -5.24 -1.96
C GLY A 40 15.90 -3.75 -1.91
N LEU A 41 16.15 -3.05 -3.01
CA LEU A 41 15.99 -1.60 -3.08
C LEU A 41 14.52 -1.21 -2.94
N PHE A 42 14.27 -0.13 -2.21
CA PHE A 42 12.98 0.55 -2.13
C PHE A 42 13.23 2.04 -1.84
N SER A 43 12.21 2.87 -2.00
CA SER A 43 12.25 4.26 -1.57
C SER A 43 11.35 4.49 -0.36
N ARG A 44 11.71 5.50 0.44
CA ARG A 44 10.88 6.01 1.55
C ARG A 44 9.97 7.14 1.10
N GLU A 45 9.59 7.12 -0.18
CA GLU A 45 8.68 8.12 -0.75
C GLU A 45 7.34 8.08 -0.01
N TRP A 46 6.83 9.25 0.31
CA TRP A 46 5.53 9.40 0.92
C TRP A 46 4.47 9.49 -0.17
N ILE A 47 3.52 8.56 -0.14
CA ILE A 47 2.47 8.42 -1.15
C ILE A 47 1.13 8.78 -0.52
N ALA A 48 0.50 9.83 -1.04
CA ALA A 48 -0.80 10.28 -0.57
C ALA A 48 -1.86 9.18 -0.70
N LEU A 49 -2.72 9.05 0.32
CA LEU A 49 -3.89 8.17 0.26
C LEU A 49 -4.87 8.59 -0.84
N SER A 50 -4.93 9.89 -1.18
CA SER A 50 -5.73 10.41 -2.29
C SER A 50 -5.22 9.87 -3.65
N ALA A 51 -3.91 9.84 -3.85
CA ALA A 51 -3.28 9.31 -5.06
C ALA A 51 -3.48 7.79 -5.18
N ILE A 52 -3.35 7.06 -4.06
CA ILE A 52 -3.66 5.62 -3.99
C ILE A 52 -5.14 5.39 -4.35
N SER A 53 -6.05 6.16 -3.75
CA SER A 53 -7.49 6.09 -4.05
C SER A 53 -7.77 6.30 -5.54
N GLY A 54 -7.08 7.25 -6.19
CA GLY A 54 -7.19 7.46 -7.63
C GLY A 54 -6.83 6.23 -8.46
N VAL A 55 -5.77 5.50 -8.09
CA VAL A 55 -5.39 4.24 -8.76
C VAL A 55 -6.41 3.14 -8.48
N LEU A 56 -6.88 2.99 -7.24
CA LEU A 56 -7.87 1.97 -6.88
C LEU A 56 -9.19 2.18 -7.61
N LYS A 57 -9.66 3.44 -7.75
CA LYS A 57 -10.86 3.77 -8.54
C LYS A 57 -10.71 3.38 -10.01
N ALA A 58 -9.56 3.62 -10.62
CA ALA A 58 -9.30 3.24 -12.01
C ALA A 58 -9.31 1.71 -12.22
N HIS A 59 -9.15 0.93 -11.16
CA HIS A 59 -9.11 -0.53 -11.15
C HIS A 59 -10.16 -1.13 -10.20
N GLU A 60 -11.27 -0.43 -9.98
CA GLU A 60 -12.31 -0.89 -9.03
C GLU A 60 -13.04 -2.15 -9.53
N VAL A 61 -13.04 -2.35 -10.86
CA VAL A 61 -13.66 -3.51 -11.51
C VAL A 61 -12.60 -4.53 -11.87
N GLY A 62 -12.55 -5.61 -11.08
CA GLY A 62 -11.72 -6.77 -11.35
C GLY A 62 -10.27 -6.64 -10.89
N ASP A 63 -9.49 -7.62 -11.31
CA ASP A 63 -8.10 -7.78 -10.90
C ASP A 63 -7.16 -6.74 -11.55
N PHE A 64 -6.17 -6.29 -10.79
CA PHE A 64 -5.04 -5.50 -11.28
C PHE A 64 -3.71 -6.04 -10.76
N THR A 65 -2.60 -5.67 -11.39
CA THR A 65 -1.26 -6.07 -10.94
C THR A 65 -0.55 -4.91 -10.23
N SER A 66 0.48 -5.21 -9.44
CA SER A 66 1.26 -4.18 -8.74
C SER A 66 1.84 -3.11 -9.67
N THR A 67 1.96 -3.35 -10.97
CA THR A 67 2.47 -2.33 -11.91
C THR A 67 1.57 -1.10 -12.00
N ALA A 68 0.27 -1.23 -11.71
CA ALA A 68 -0.67 -0.11 -11.66
C ALA A 68 -0.27 0.98 -10.64
N LEU A 69 0.45 0.60 -9.58
CA LEU A 69 0.92 1.51 -8.52
C LEU A 69 2.25 2.19 -8.86
N ARG A 70 2.94 1.78 -9.93
CA ARG A 70 4.25 2.34 -10.30
C ARG A 70 4.25 3.86 -10.53
N PRO A 71 3.24 4.45 -11.19
CA PRO A 71 3.21 5.90 -11.41
C PRO A 71 3.15 6.73 -10.13
N LEU A 72 2.86 6.12 -8.97
CA LEU A 72 2.88 6.79 -7.68
C LEU A 72 4.32 7.09 -7.20
N PHE A 73 5.32 6.40 -7.74
CA PHE A 73 6.71 6.54 -7.33
C PHE A 73 7.52 7.29 -8.39
N THR A 74 8.41 8.18 -7.93
CA THR A 74 9.40 8.84 -8.78
C THR A 74 10.70 8.04 -8.85
N SER A 75 11.00 7.23 -7.83
CA SER A 75 12.23 6.43 -7.81
C SER A 75 12.18 5.21 -8.73
N ALA A 76 13.36 4.76 -9.16
CA ALA A 76 13.52 3.68 -10.13
C ALA A 76 13.35 2.25 -9.56
N SER A 77 13.10 2.09 -8.25
CA SER A 77 13.00 0.74 -7.69
C SER A 77 11.76 0.02 -8.19
N ARG A 78 11.97 -1.11 -8.87
CA ARG A 78 10.90 -1.99 -9.35
C ARG A 78 10.09 -2.63 -8.21
N ASN A 79 10.63 -2.66 -6.99
CA ASN A 79 9.99 -3.32 -5.84
C ASN A 79 8.91 -2.45 -5.18
N ASN A 80 9.01 -1.12 -5.30
CA ASN A 80 8.13 -0.19 -4.59
C ASN A 80 6.65 -0.50 -4.79
N ALA A 81 6.25 -0.74 -6.05
CA ALA A 81 4.87 -0.98 -6.39
C ALA A 81 4.35 -2.32 -5.81
N GLY A 82 5.20 -3.35 -5.78
CA GLY A 82 4.89 -4.63 -5.13
C GLY A 82 4.82 -4.53 -3.61
N PHE A 83 5.71 -3.74 -3.00
CA PHE A 83 5.72 -3.49 -1.56
C PHE A 83 4.52 -2.66 -1.12
N LEU A 84 4.16 -1.63 -1.87
CA LEU A 84 2.93 -0.89 -1.61
C LEU A 84 1.71 -1.79 -1.75
N ALA A 85 1.62 -2.62 -2.79
CA ALA A 85 0.51 -3.57 -2.94
C ALA A 85 0.41 -4.53 -1.75
N ALA A 86 1.54 -4.97 -1.20
CA ALA A 86 1.59 -5.79 0.00
C ALA A 86 1.03 -5.06 1.23
N ILE A 87 1.42 -3.80 1.41
CA ILE A 87 0.93 -2.92 2.49
C ILE A 87 -0.59 -2.69 2.34
N LEU A 88 -1.09 -2.43 1.12
CA LEU A 88 -2.53 -2.25 0.89
C LEU A 88 -3.37 -3.50 1.24
N ARG A 89 -2.76 -4.68 1.16
CA ARG A 89 -3.38 -5.98 1.46
C ARG A 89 -3.33 -6.35 2.95
N CYS A 90 -2.42 -5.77 3.74
CA CYS A 90 -2.28 -6.17 5.14
C CYS A 90 -3.52 -5.82 5.96
N ALA A 91 -3.72 -6.51 7.09
CA ALA A 91 -4.93 -6.36 7.89
C ALA A 91 -5.15 -4.94 8.44
N ASP A 92 -4.08 -4.18 8.66
CA ASP A 92 -4.15 -2.82 9.19
C ASP A 92 -4.66 -1.80 8.17
N ILE A 93 -4.30 -1.97 6.89
CA ILE A 93 -4.69 -1.06 5.79
C ILE A 93 -5.92 -1.60 5.06
N CYS A 94 -5.88 -2.88 4.68
CA CYS A 94 -7.00 -3.70 4.25
C CYS A 94 -7.86 -3.08 3.12
N LEU A 95 -7.21 -2.44 2.14
CA LEU A 95 -7.90 -1.84 0.98
C LEU A 95 -8.04 -2.82 -0.18
N THR A 96 -7.12 -3.78 -0.29
CA THR A 96 -7.12 -4.79 -1.36
C THR A 96 -6.96 -6.19 -0.81
N GLU A 97 -7.31 -7.19 -1.61
CA GLU A 97 -7.12 -8.62 -1.36
C GLU A 97 -6.41 -9.32 -2.52
N GLU A 98 -6.12 -10.61 -2.35
CA GLU A 98 -5.61 -11.43 -3.45
C GLU A 98 -6.68 -11.61 -4.52
N GLY A 99 -6.33 -11.27 -5.76
CA GLY A 99 -7.21 -11.45 -6.91
C GLY A 99 -7.23 -12.91 -7.40
N SER A 100 -8.11 -13.18 -8.36
CA SER A 100 -8.23 -14.48 -9.03
C SER A 100 -6.94 -14.97 -9.73
N GLY A 101 -6.05 -14.05 -10.13
CA GLY A 101 -4.75 -14.36 -10.73
C GLY A 101 -3.66 -14.79 -9.74
N GLY A 102 -3.98 -14.99 -8.46
CA GLY A 102 -3.07 -15.41 -7.40
C GLY A 102 -2.28 -14.25 -6.78
N ALA A 103 -1.19 -14.58 -6.08
CA ALA A 103 -0.40 -13.66 -5.24
C ALA A 103 -0.06 -12.28 -5.85
N PHE A 104 0.21 -12.20 -7.16
CA PHE A 104 0.57 -10.93 -7.85
C PHE A 104 -0.63 -10.18 -8.46
N SER A 105 -1.83 -10.76 -8.33
CA SER A 105 -3.10 -10.17 -8.68
C SER A 105 -3.75 -9.55 -7.44
N HIS A 106 -4.32 -8.36 -7.60
CA HIS A 106 -4.93 -7.57 -6.53
C HIS A 106 -6.35 -7.24 -6.92
N LEU A 107 -7.25 -7.31 -5.95
CA LEU A 107 -8.65 -6.91 -6.10
C LEU A 107 -8.99 -5.92 -5.00
N CYS A 108 -9.73 -4.86 -5.32
CA CYS A 108 -10.26 -3.97 -4.29
C CYS A 108 -11.36 -4.70 -3.51
N TYR A 109 -11.36 -4.59 -2.18
CA TYR A 109 -12.50 -5.08 -1.40
C TYR A 109 -13.78 -4.34 -1.84
N PRO A 110 -14.97 -4.98 -1.85
CA PRO A 110 -16.21 -4.31 -2.24
C PRO A 110 -16.53 -3.04 -1.43
N ASP A 111 -16.01 -2.93 -0.21
CA ASP A 111 -16.18 -1.80 0.70
C ASP A 111 -14.89 -0.98 0.91
N TRP A 112 -13.91 -1.07 0.01
CA TRP A 112 -12.60 -0.44 0.17
C TRP A 112 -12.66 1.08 0.43
N GLU A 113 -13.61 1.80 -0.17
CA GLU A 113 -13.79 3.24 0.08
C GLU A 113 -14.15 3.53 1.55
N LYS A 114 -15.03 2.72 2.15
CA LYS A 114 -15.38 2.84 3.58
C LYS A 114 -14.20 2.50 4.49
N ARG A 115 -13.33 1.59 4.04
CA ARG A 115 -12.09 1.26 4.77
C ARG A 115 -11.10 2.42 4.68
N LEU A 116 -10.99 3.05 3.52
CA LEU A 116 -10.19 4.26 3.34
C LEU A 116 -10.69 5.41 4.22
N GLU A 117 -12.00 5.64 4.28
CA GLU A 117 -12.60 6.64 5.18
C GLU A 117 -12.19 6.41 6.65
N LYS A 118 -12.15 5.16 7.11
CA LYS A 118 -11.65 4.83 8.45
C LYS A 118 -10.18 5.20 8.61
N LEU A 119 -9.33 4.87 7.62
CA LEU A 119 -7.91 5.25 7.64
C LEU A 119 -7.71 6.77 7.69
N LEU A 120 -8.63 7.54 7.12
CA LEU A 120 -8.58 9.02 7.15
C LEU A 120 -8.94 9.62 8.51
N ILE A 121 -9.68 8.90 9.36
CA ILE A 121 -10.14 9.42 10.67
C ILE A 121 -9.47 8.75 11.88
N ILE A 122 -8.76 7.63 11.69
CA ILE A 122 -8.05 6.96 12.78
C ILE A 122 -7.06 7.95 13.44
N PRO A 123 -7.02 8.07 14.78
CA PRO A 123 -6.05 8.94 15.44
C PRO A 123 -4.62 8.52 15.13
N LEU A 124 -3.78 9.48 14.77
CA LEU A 124 -2.34 9.28 14.60
C LEU A 124 -1.66 9.55 15.95
N SER A 125 -0.85 8.63 16.45
CA SER A 125 -0.12 8.80 17.73
C SER A 125 0.88 9.96 17.65
N SER A 126 1.05 10.73 18.72
CA SER A 126 2.02 11.83 18.78
C SER A 126 3.47 11.34 18.79
#